data_AF-A0AAJ1P2Z7-F1
#
_entry.id   AF-A0AAJ1P2Z7-F1
#
_cell.length_a   1.000
_cell.length_b   1.000
_cell.length_c   1.000
_cell.angle_alpha   90.00
_cell.angle_beta   90.00
_cell.angle_gamma   90.00
#
_symmetry.space_group_name_H-M   'P 1'
#
loop_
_entity.id
_entity.type
_entity.pdbx_description
1 polymer ?
#
loop_
_entity_poly.entity_id
_entity_poly.type
_entity_poly.pdbx_seq_one_letter_code
_entity_poly.pdbx_strand_id
1 'polypeptide(L)'
;MSLFHWDFLKDLIGSYVRVNRGGPESQKGTIVSLGADYFGLENEKGESHYYQLRHLKSITQNTKDGGVGDLEWVEEDIAEDFETLLQSFKYRWVKINRGGPEKIEGILQDVSGGYVTLIIKEEVVLIALSHIKSVNYNAPVSGESSDESSDEKSNENSNNSGRARAQRQSSRGR
;
A
#
# COMPACT_ATOMS: atom_id res chain seq x y z
N MET A 1 18.98 11.66 -12.43
CA MET A 1 17.79 10.81 -12.28
C MET A 1 16.74 11.32 -13.24
N SER A 2 16.01 10.44 -13.93
CA SER A 2 15.11 10.83 -15.02
C SER A 2 13.94 11.69 -14.52
N LEU A 3 13.95 12.98 -14.85
CA LEU A 3 12.89 13.97 -14.58
C LEU A 3 11.50 13.50 -15.04
N PHE A 4 11.42 12.65 -16.06
CA PHE A 4 10.15 12.20 -16.67
C PHE A 4 9.19 11.44 -15.75
N HIS A 5 9.63 10.87 -14.62
CA HIS A 5 8.73 10.11 -13.73
C HIS A 5 8.02 11.00 -12.70
N TRP A 6 8.65 12.11 -12.32
CA TRP A 6 8.09 13.04 -11.34
C TRP A 6 6.92 13.83 -11.91
N ASP A 7 7.06 14.35 -13.13
CA ASP A 7 6.01 15.11 -13.82
C ASP A 7 4.74 14.26 -13.98
N PHE A 8 4.89 12.98 -14.33
CA PHE A 8 3.76 12.05 -14.41
C PHE A 8 3.05 11.85 -13.07
N LEU A 9 3.79 11.76 -11.96
CA LEU A 9 3.18 11.64 -10.62
C LEU A 9 2.51 12.94 -10.18
N LYS A 10 3.08 14.09 -10.55
CA LYS A 10 2.49 15.41 -10.32
C LYS A 10 1.14 15.54 -11.03
N ASP A 11 1.03 15.06 -12.27
CA ASP A 11 -0.22 15.05 -13.03
C ASP A 11 -1.29 14.10 -12.45
N LEU A 12 -0.87 13.13 -11.62
CA LEU A 12 -1.77 12.19 -10.96
C LEU A 12 -2.31 12.69 -9.63
N ILE A 13 -1.90 13.86 -9.15
CA ILE A 13 -2.43 14.39 -7.89
C ILE A 13 -3.94 14.67 -8.04
N GLY A 14 -4.72 14.30 -7.02
CA GLY A 14 -6.18 14.30 -7.04
C GLY A 14 -6.80 13.14 -7.83
N SER A 15 -6.01 12.32 -8.52
CA SER A 15 -6.53 11.16 -9.25
C SER A 15 -6.64 9.91 -8.38
N TYR A 16 -7.71 9.15 -8.58
CA TYR A 16 -7.86 7.81 -8.00
C TYR A 16 -7.01 6.80 -8.78
N VAL A 17 -6.09 6.13 -8.08
CA VAL A 17 -5.10 5.24 -8.66
C VAL A 17 -5.00 3.92 -7.91
N ARG A 18 -4.40 2.92 -8.56
CA ARG A 18 -3.90 1.70 -7.92
C ARG A 18 -2.38 1.77 -7.82
N VAL A 19 -1.87 1.77 -6.60
CA VAL A 19 -0.45 1.63 -6.26
C VAL A 19 -0.12 0.13 -6.17
N ASN A 20 0.92 -0.30 -6.89
CA ASN A 20 1.36 -1.68 -7.04
C ASN A 20 0.24 -2.62 -7.54
N ARG A 21 0.33 -3.13 -8.77
CA ARG A 21 -0.76 -3.93 -9.38
C ARG A 21 -1.11 -5.25 -8.68
N GLY A 22 -0.34 -5.67 -7.68
CA GLY A 22 -0.59 -6.87 -6.88
C GLY A 22 0.40 -7.04 -5.72
N GLY A 23 0.24 -8.13 -4.97
CA GLY A 23 1.05 -8.44 -3.79
C GLY A 23 0.59 -7.72 -2.52
N PRO A 24 1.28 -7.94 -1.38
CA PRO A 24 0.85 -7.42 -0.08
C PRO A 24 0.79 -5.89 0.01
N GLU A 25 1.59 -5.21 -0.82
CA GLU A 25 1.70 -3.76 -0.91
C GLU A 25 0.78 -3.12 -1.95
N SER A 26 -0.13 -3.89 -2.56
CA SER A 26 -1.13 -3.37 -3.51
C SER A 26 -2.24 -2.61 -2.81
N GLN A 27 -2.43 -1.33 -3.15
CA GLN A 27 -3.44 -0.48 -2.55
C GLN A 27 -4.11 0.42 -3.60
N LYS A 28 -5.35 0.83 -3.35
CA LYS A 28 -6.04 1.86 -4.14
C LYS A 28 -6.34 3.09 -3.29
N GLY A 29 -6.40 4.24 -3.92
CA GLY A 29 -6.72 5.51 -3.25
C GLY A 29 -6.47 6.71 -4.15
N THR A 30 -6.66 7.90 -3.60
CA THR A 30 -6.41 9.18 -4.26
C THR A 30 -5.02 9.70 -3.87
N ILE A 31 -4.23 10.14 -4.85
CA ILE A 31 -2.97 10.82 -4.53
C ILE A 31 -3.31 12.19 -3.96
N VAL A 32 -2.85 12.47 -2.75
CA VAL A 32 -3.14 13.73 -2.04
C VAL A 32 -1.90 14.61 -1.88
N SER A 33 -0.71 14.02 -1.89
CA SER A 33 0.54 14.76 -1.76
C SER A 33 1.71 14.11 -2.48
N LEU A 34 2.69 14.93 -2.83
CA LEU A 34 3.94 14.52 -3.43
C LEU A 34 5.10 15.13 -2.64
N GLY A 35 5.97 14.27 -2.10
CA GLY A 35 7.20 14.56 -1.34
C GLY A 35 8.43 14.32 -2.20
N ALA A 36 9.62 14.85 -1.86
CA ALA A 36 10.81 14.74 -2.73
C ALA A 36 11.15 13.30 -3.17
N ASP A 37 10.94 12.31 -2.30
CA ASP A 37 11.14 10.90 -2.60
C ASP A 37 9.98 9.99 -2.14
N TYR A 38 8.79 10.56 -1.92
CA TYR A 38 7.58 9.83 -1.55
C TYR A 38 6.30 10.44 -2.13
N PHE A 39 5.16 9.76 -2.00
CA PHE A 39 3.85 10.35 -2.24
C PHE A 39 2.85 9.90 -1.18
N GLY A 40 1.86 10.76 -0.90
CA GLY A 40 0.73 10.47 -0.03
C GLY A 40 -0.47 9.95 -0.83
N LEU A 41 -1.05 8.87 -0.34
CA LEU A 41 -2.23 8.21 -0.89
C LEU A 41 -3.29 8.15 0.22
N GLU A 42 -4.44 8.75 -0.02
CA GLU A 42 -5.61 8.60 0.85
C GLU A 42 -6.46 7.43 0.34
N ASN A 43 -6.73 6.45 1.21
CA ASN A 43 -7.61 5.33 0.84
C ASN A 43 -9.09 5.70 0.99
N GLU A 44 -9.98 4.80 0.59
CA GLU A 44 -11.43 5.00 0.69
C GLU A 44 -11.96 5.19 2.13
N LYS A 45 -11.16 4.83 3.14
CA LYS A 45 -11.47 5.03 4.56
C LYS A 45 -11.00 6.41 5.07
N GLY A 46 -10.37 7.24 4.23
CA GLY A 46 -9.78 8.52 4.63
C GLY A 46 -8.44 8.38 5.35
N GLU A 47 -7.79 7.21 5.30
CA GLU A 47 -6.50 6.98 5.94
C GLU A 47 -5.36 7.39 5.00
N SER A 48 -4.51 8.30 5.46
CA SER A 48 -3.31 8.73 4.73
C SER A 48 -2.19 7.70 4.82
N HIS A 49 -1.71 7.25 3.66
CA HIS A 49 -0.59 6.32 3.52
C HIS A 49 0.52 6.98 2.71
N TYR A 50 1.75 6.92 3.18
CA TYR A 50 2.90 7.53 2.53
C TYR A 50 3.80 6.44 1.97
N TYR A 51 4.12 6.49 0.67
CA TYR A 51 4.90 5.48 -0.04
C TYR A 51 6.19 6.06 -0.58
N GLN A 52 7.32 5.40 -0.31
CA GLN A 52 8.59 5.79 -0.92
C GLN A 52 8.59 5.49 -2.43
N LEU A 53 9.03 6.46 -3.24
CA LEU A 53 9.11 6.32 -4.70
C LEU A 53 10.09 5.22 -5.12
N ARG A 54 11.18 5.02 -4.38
CA ARG A 54 12.17 3.96 -4.66
C ARG A 54 11.60 2.54 -4.58
N HIS A 55 10.47 2.37 -3.89
CA HIS A 55 9.79 1.07 -3.74
C HIS A 55 8.52 0.95 -4.59
N LEU A 56 8.13 2.01 -5.31
CA LEU A 56 6.99 2.02 -6.20
C LEU A 56 7.26 1.12 -7.40
N LYS A 57 6.48 0.04 -7.55
CA LYS A 57 6.64 -0.91 -8.68
C LYS A 57 5.77 -0.53 -9.87
N SER A 58 4.60 0.03 -9.60
CA SER A 58 3.67 0.47 -10.63
C SER A 58 2.64 1.42 -10.03
N ILE A 59 2.20 2.39 -10.80
CA ILE A 59 1.00 3.17 -10.53
C ILE A 59 0.05 3.02 -11.72
N THR A 60 -1.24 2.88 -11.46
CA THR A 60 -2.23 2.63 -12.52
C THR A 60 -3.45 3.51 -12.30
N GLN A 61 -3.66 4.45 -13.22
CA GLN A 61 -4.90 5.20 -13.35
C GLN A 61 -5.78 4.52 -14.39
N ASN A 62 -7.09 4.47 -14.14
CA ASN A 62 -8.05 3.99 -15.13
C ASN A 62 -8.35 5.11 -16.12
N THR A 63 -8.14 4.85 -17.41
CA THR A 63 -8.32 5.84 -18.47
C THR A 63 -9.78 6.29 -18.66
N LYS A 64 -10.75 5.56 -18.09
CA LYS A 64 -12.17 5.93 -18.10
C LYS A 64 -12.53 6.94 -17.01
N ASP A 65 -11.68 7.07 -15.99
CA ASP A 65 -11.99 7.87 -14.80
C ASP A 65 -11.58 9.35 -14.97
N GLY A 66 -11.32 9.80 -16.22
CA GLY A 66 -11.25 11.20 -16.66
C GLY A 66 -10.45 12.15 -15.75
N GLY A 67 -9.16 12.34 -16.04
CA GLY A 67 -8.30 13.28 -15.30
C GLY A 67 -8.77 14.72 -15.45
N VAL A 68 -8.91 15.45 -14.34
CA VAL A 68 -7.88 16.24 -13.66
C VAL A 68 -8.49 16.55 -12.30
N GLY A 69 -7.85 16.14 -11.20
CA GLY A 69 -8.26 16.63 -9.89
C GLY A 69 -7.96 18.12 -9.84
N ASP A 70 -9.00 18.94 -9.66
CA ASP A 70 -8.92 20.41 -9.57
C ASP A 70 -8.31 20.85 -8.22
N LEU A 71 -7.19 20.23 -7.86
CA LEU A 71 -6.39 20.59 -6.70
C LEU A 71 -5.31 21.55 -7.21
N GLU A 72 -5.52 22.84 -6.99
CA GLU A 72 -4.47 23.86 -7.12
C GLU A 72 -3.29 23.46 -6.23
N TRP A 73 -2.32 22.78 -6.82
CA TRP A 73 -1.01 22.57 -6.21
C TRP A 73 -0.27 23.89 -6.21
N VAL A 74 -0.26 24.54 -5.04
CA VAL A 74 0.60 25.69 -4.80
C VAL A 74 2.04 25.16 -4.77
N GLU A 75 2.82 25.52 -5.80
CA GLU A 75 4.19 25.03 -6.03
C GLU A 75 5.23 25.41 -4.95
N GLU A 76 4.82 26.05 -3.84
CA GLU A 76 5.75 26.77 -2.96
C GLU A 76 6.26 26.04 -1.72
N ASP A 77 5.71 24.88 -1.33
CA ASP A 77 6.34 24.09 -0.27
C ASP A 77 7.31 23.08 -0.88
N ILE A 78 8.61 23.35 -0.69
CA ILE A 78 9.69 22.39 -0.94
C ILE A 78 9.28 21.07 -0.29
N ALA A 79 8.94 20.11 -1.13
CA ALA A 79 8.38 18.87 -0.67
C ALA A 79 9.41 18.16 0.21
N GLU A 80 9.13 18.03 1.50
CA GLU A 80 10.01 17.37 2.47
C GLU A 80 10.39 15.96 1.96
N ASP A 81 11.56 15.46 2.36
CA ASP A 81 11.92 14.06 2.07
C ASP A 81 11.22 13.10 3.04
N PHE A 82 11.22 11.81 2.69
CA PHE A 82 10.55 10.78 3.48
C PHE A 82 11.14 10.65 4.89
N GLU A 83 12.43 10.95 5.07
CA GLU A 83 13.06 10.93 6.39
C GLU A 83 12.50 12.05 7.28
N THR A 84 12.38 13.26 6.74
CA THR A 84 11.78 14.42 7.41
C THR A 84 10.31 14.17 7.72
N LEU A 85 9.56 13.57 6.79
CA LEU A 85 8.19 13.11 7.04
C LEU A 85 8.13 12.16 8.25
N LEU A 86 9.01 11.15 8.30
CA LEU A 86 9.05 10.21 9.43
C LEU A 86 9.43 10.90 10.75
N GLN A 87 10.31 11.91 10.71
CA GLN A 87 10.63 12.71 11.90
C GLN A 87 9.39 13.42 12.45
N SER A 88 8.48 13.87 11.59
CA SER A 88 7.19 14.46 12.01
C SER A 88 6.26 13.45 12.71
N PHE A 89 6.51 12.15 12.54
CA PHE A 89 5.74 11.06 13.17
C PHE A 89 6.37 10.56 14.47
N LYS A 90 7.44 11.20 14.97
CA LYS A 90 8.00 10.89 16.28
C LYS A 90 6.93 10.88 17.38
N TYR A 91 7.03 9.86 18.22
CA TYR A 91 6.15 9.54 19.33
C TYR A 91 4.71 9.18 18.96
N ARG A 92 4.42 8.93 17.67
CA ARG A 92 3.12 8.46 17.20
C ARG A 92 3.11 6.94 17.02
N TRP A 93 1.93 6.34 17.15
CA TRP A 93 1.71 4.97 16.72
C TRP A 93 1.68 4.92 15.20
N VAL A 94 2.64 4.22 14.61
CA VAL A 94 2.79 4.08 13.17
C VAL A 94 2.67 2.61 12.77
N LYS A 95 2.20 2.40 11.55
CA LYS A 95 2.22 1.13 10.86
C LYS A 95 3.15 1.25 9.65
N ILE A 96 4.21 0.46 9.68
CA ILE A 96 5.24 0.40 8.66
C ILE A 96 4.99 -0.83 7.79
N ASN A 97 4.98 -0.61 6.48
CA ASN A 97 4.56 -1.55 5.44
C ASN A 97 3.10 -2.01 5.61
N ARG A 98 2.42 -2.32 4.50
CA ARG A 98 1.00 -2.63 4.54
C ARG A 98 0.74 -4.12 4.80
N GLY A 99 1.53 -4.99 4.19
CA GLY A 99 1.30 -6.42 4.27
C GLY A 99 2.56 -7.27 4.12
N GLY A 100 2.35 -8.59 4.23
CA GLY A 100 3.44 -9.56 4.17
C GLY A 100 4.25 -9.62 5.47
N PRO A 101 5.37 -10.37 5.48
CA PRO A 101 6.14 -10.65 6.68
C PRO A 101 6.90 -9.43 7.24
N GLU A 102 7.00 -8.35 6.47
CA GLU A 102 7.71 -7.12 6.83
C GLU A 102 6.79 -6.04 7.43
N LYS A 103 5.49 -6.34 7.60
CA LYS A 103 4.53 -5.45 8.27
C LYS A 103 4.85 -5.37 9.77
N ILE A 104 4.91 -4.16 10.30
CA ILE A 104 5.18 -3.92 11.73
C ILE A 104 4.48 -2.66 12.23
N GLU A 105 4.04 -2.66 13.48
CA GLU A 105 3.30 -1.56 14.10
C GLU A 105 3.88 -1.26 15.49
N GLY A 106 3.96 0.02 15.85
CA GLY A 106 4.51 0.43 17.14
C GLY A 106 4.67 1.95 17.28
N ILE A 107 5.27 2.40 18.38
CA ILE A 107 5.55 3.82 18.60
C ILE A 107 6.86 4.18 17.91
N LEU A 108 6.84 5.17 17.02
CA LEU A 108 8.06 5.69 16.40
C LEU A 108 8.84 6.51 17.42
N GLN A 109 9.97 6.00 17.90
CA GLN A 109 10.78 6.65 18.92
C GLN A 109 11.78 7.64 18.31
N ASP A 110 12.50 7.22 17.27
CA ASP A 110 13.54 8.04 16.64
C ASP A 110 13.69 7.74 15.14
N VAL A 111 14.22 8.72 14.41
CA VAL A 111 14.63 8.62 13.00
C VAL A 111 16.00 9.27 12.90
N SER A 112 17.04 8.47 12.69
CA SER A 112 18.40 8.96 12.58
C SER A 112 19.31 7.96 11.88
N GLY A 113 20.33 8.48 11.17
CA GLY A 113 21.38 7.65 10.57
C GLY A 113 20.89 6.65 9.52
N GLY A 114 19.76 6.91 8.85
CA GLY A 114 19.16 5.96 7.91
C GLY A 114 18.40 4.81 8.57
N TYR A 115 18.05 4.94 9.86
CA TYR A 115 17.21 3.99 10.59
C TYR A 115 16.01 4.65 11.29
N VAL A 116 14.95 3.87 11.44
CA VAL A 116 13.81 4.16 12.31
C VAL A 116 13.87 3.24 13.51
N THR A 117 13.68 3.80 14.70
CA THR A 117 13.54 3.03 15.94
C THR A 117 12.07 2.97 16.33
N LEU A 118 11.52 1.77 16.45
CA LEU A 118 10.17 1.51 16.96
C LEU A 118 10.21 0.90 18.37
N ILE A 119 9.26 1.29 19.22
CA ILE A 119 8.98 0.61 20.47
C ILE A 119 7.72 -0.24 20.29
N ILE A 120 7.84 -1.53 20.57
CA ILE A 120 6.77 -2.52 20.43
C ILE A 120 6.68 -3.31 21.71
N LYS A 121 5.66 -3.05 22.54
CA LYS A 121 5.54 -3.63 23.88
C LYS A 121 6.81 -3.37 24.71
N GLU A 122 7.61 -4.41 24.94
CA GLU A 122 8.86 -4.38 25.72
C GLU A 122 10.11 -4.47 24.84
N GLU A 123 9.95 -4.40 23.51
CA GLU A 123 11.02 -4.53 22.53
C GLU A 123 11.31 -3.20 21.83
N VAL A 124 12.59 -2.98 21.51
CA VAL A 124 13.06 -1.88 20.66
C VAL A 124 13.54 -2.46 19.34
N VAL A 125 12.89 -2.07 18.25
CA VAL A 125 13.17 -2.58 16.90
C VAL A 125 13.81 -1.48 16.07
N LEU A 126 14.95 -1.78 15.46
CA LEU A 126 15.63 -0.90 14.52
C LEU A 126 15.35 -1.35 13.08
N ILE A 127 14.88 -0.45 12.23
CA ILE A 127 14.51 -0.74 10.84
C ILE A 127 15.27 0.21 9.92
N ALA A 128 15.97 -0.31 8.91
CA ALA A 128 16.64 0.55 7.94
C ALA A 128 15.60 1.26 7.04
N LEU A 129 15.78 2.56 6.80
CA LEU A 129 14.89 3.37 5.96
C LEU A 129 14.74 2.80 4.55
N SER A 130 15.77 2.12 4.03
CA SER A 130 15.77 1.45 2.72
C SER A 130 14.89 0.21 2.63
N HIS A 131 14.32 -0.26 3.74
CA HIS A 131 13.37 -1.38 3.79
C HIS A 131 11.93 -0.92 4.08
N ILE A 132 11.71 0.37 4.30
CA ILE A 132 10.39 0.94 4.57
C ILE A 132 9.74 1.30 3.23
N LYS A 133 8.72 0.54 2.82
CA LYS A 133 7.98 0.77 1.57
C LYS A 133 6.89 1.81 1.76
N SER A 134 6.19 1.72 2.89
CA SER A 134 5.13 2.64 3.23
C SER A 134 5.03 2.87 4.73
N VAL A 135 4.43 3.98 5.12
CA VAL A 135 4.02 4.24 6.49
C VAL A 135 2.63 4.85 6.51
N ASN A 136 1.80 4.45 7.46
CA ASN A 136 0.63 5.22 7.86
C ASN A 136 0.68 5.45 9.37
N TYR A 137 0.17 6.59 9.81
CA TYR A 137 -0.10 6.80 11.23
C TYR A 137 -1.61 6.82 11.41
N ASN A 138 -2.10 6.07 12.38
CA ASN A 138 -3.46 6.25 12.83
C ASN A 138 -3.38 7.27 13.95
N ALA A 139 -4.18 8.34 13.89
CA ALA A 139 -4.49 9.07 15.11
C ALA A 139 -5.04 8.02 16.10
N PRO A 140 -4.62 8.01 17.38
CA PRO A 140 -5.14 7.06 18.34
C PRO A 140 -6.65 7.29 18.47
N VAL A 141 -7.43 6.50 17.73
CA VAL A 141 -8.87 6.38 17.93
C VAL A 141 -9.02 5.57 19.20
N SER A 142 -9.55 6.20 20.24
CA SER A 142 -10.08 5.48 21.39
C SER A 142 -11.19 4.55 20.90
N GLY A 143 -10.87 3.26 20.70
CA GLY A 143 -11.86 2.19 20.44
C GLY A 143 -11.74 1.53 19.06
N GLU A 144 -11.25 0.29 19.08
CA GLU A 144 -11.53 -0.87 18.22
C GLU A 144 -11.92 -0.69 16.74
N SER A 145 -11.12 -1.28 15.84
CA SER A 145 -11.60 -2.28 14.87
C SER A 145 -10.40 -3.02 14.24
N SER A 146 -10.18 -4.25 14.69
CA SER A 146 -9.35 -5.23 14.02
C SER A 146 -10.15 -5.85 12.87
N ASP A 147 -9.92 -5.38 11.64
CA ASP A 147 -10.37 -6.10 10.44
C ASP A 147 -9.46 -7.32 10.23
N GLU A 148 -9.81 -8.44 10.88
CA GLU A 148 -9.39 -9.76 10.43
C GLU A 148 -10.30 -10.17 9.26
N SER A 149 -9.77 -10.13 8.04
CA SER A 149 -10.42 -10.77 6.91
C SER A 149 -10.28 -12.28 7.05
N SER A 150 -11.35 -12.94 7.47
CA SER A 150 -11.52 -14.40 7.37
C SER A 150 -11.55 -14.81 5.89
N ASP A 151 -10.61 -15.67 5.50
CA ASP A 151 -10.62 -16.40 4.23
C ASP A 151 -11.88 -17.28 4.12
N GLU A 152 -12.92 -16.79 3.47
CA GLU A 152 -14.02 -17.64 3.01
C GLU A 152 -13.56 -18.45 1.79
N LYS A 153 -13.34 -19.75 2.00
CA LYS A 153 -13.29 -20.73 0.91
C LYS A 153 -14.69 -20.84 0.29
N SER A 154 -14.92 -20.13 -0.81
CA SER A 154 -16.06 -20.38 -1.69
C SER A 154 -15.86 -21.72 -2.43
N ASN A 155 -16.59 -22.73 -1.97
CA ASN A 155 -16.71 -24.02 -2.66
C ASN A 155 -17.88 -23.91 -3.65
N GLU A 156 -17.65 -23.27 -4.79
CA GLU A 156 -18.59 -23.28 -5.91
C GLU A 156 -18.29 -24.48 -6.81
N ASN A 157 -19.17 -25.48 -6.81
CA ASN A 157 -19.22 -26.45 -7.90
C ASN A 157 -20.64 -26.44 -8.47
N SER A 158 -20.89 -25.56 -9.44
CA SER A 158 -22.13 -25.53 -10.19
C SER A 158 -22.14 -26.67 -11.20
N ASN A 159 -23.21 -27.46 -11.15
CA ASN A 159 -23.58 -28.46 -12.14
C ASN A 159 -23.47 -27.92 -13.57
N ASN A 160 -22.76 -28.63 -14.45
CA ASN A 160 -23.08 -28.59 -15.86
C ASN A 160 -23.11 -29.99 -16.49
N SER A 161 -24.16 -30.13 -17.29
CA SER A 161 -24.67 -31.22 -18.10
C SER A 161 -23.67 -31.99 -18.97
N GLY A 162 -24.02 -33.25 -19.29
CA GLY A 162 -23.47 -33.98 -20.45
C GLY A 162 -22.91 -35.37 -20.18
N ARG A 163 -23.67 -36.31 -19.61
CA ARG A 163 -23.29 -37.74 -19.64
C ARG A 163 -23.81 -38.42 -20.91
N ALA A 164 -23.05 -38.30 -22.00
CA ALA A 164 -23.08 -39.28 -23.09
C ALA A 164 -22.38 -40.56 -22.61
N ARG A 165 -23.15 -41.65 -22.53
CA ARG A 165 -22.70 -42.97 -22.07
C ARG A 165 -22.03 -43.71 -23.22
N ALA A 166 -20.71 -43.56 -23.38
CA ALA A 166 -19.90 -44.40 -24.27
C ALA A 166 -19.34 -45.60 -23.48
N GLN A 167 -19.97 -46.75 -23.66
CA GLN A 167 -19.59 -48.03 -23.07
C GLN A 167 -18.39 -48.60 -23.83
N ARG A 168 -17.17 -48.49 -23.28
CA ARG A 168 -16.00 -49.25 -23.75
C ARG A 168 -15.85 -50.49 -22.88
N GLN A 169 -16.27 -51.63 -23.41
CA GLN A 169 -15.93 -52.95 -22.89
C GLN A 169 -14.44 -53.18 -23.14
N SER A 170 -13.65 -53.29 -22.06
CA SER A 170 -12.32 -53.88 -22.12
C SER A 170 -12.44 -55.37 -21.77
N SER A 171 -12.41 -56.23 -22.79
CA SER A 171 -12.23 -57.67 -22.64
C SER A 171 -10.81 -57.95 -22.14
N ARG A 172 -10.71 -58.59 -20.97
CA ARG A 172 -9.51 -59.32 -20.51
C ARG A 172 -9.66 -60.80 -20.88
N GLY A 173 -8.56 -61.43 -21.27
CA GLY A 173 -8.42 -62.88 -21.49
C GLY A 173 -8.25 -63.19 -22.98
N ARG A 174 -7.22 -63.91 -23.43
CA ARG A 174 -6.32 -64.86 -22.79
C ARG A 174 -5.06 -64.98 -23.66
#